data_AF-A0A925XLQ8-F1
#
_entry.id   AF-A0A925XLQ8-F1
#
_cell.length_a   1.000
_cell.length_b   1.000
_cell.length_c   1.000
_cell.angle_alpha   90.00
_cell.angle_beta   90.00
_cell.angle_gamma   90.00
#
_symmetry.space_group_name_H-M   'P 1'
#
loop_
_entity.id
_entity.type
_entity.pdbx_description
1 polymer ?
#
loop_
_entity_poly.entity_id
_entity_poly.type
_entity_poly.pdbx_seq_one_letter_code
_entity_poly.pdbx_strand_id
1 'polypeptide(L)' 'MVRDVGVAEELAHDALVAALEHWPESGVPDNPAAWLMTTARHRAIDRLRQRKLHEQKEGELTYEIESQLALAAPDLDA' A
#
# COMPACT_ATOMS: atom_id res chain seq x y z
N MET A 1 11.58 2.64 -9.15
CA MET A 1 12.11 1.27 -9.25
C MET A 1 12.21 0.72 -7.85
N VAL A 2 11.60 -0.43 -7.59
CA VAL A 2 11.65 -1.09 -6.29
C VAL A 2 13.08 -1.58 -6.09
N ARG A 3 13.75 -1.12 -5.03
CA ARG A 3 15.14 -1.53 -4.70
C ARG A 3 15.19 -2.81 -3.85
N ASP A 4 14.08 -3.56 -3.84
CA ASP A 4 13.82 -4.73 -3.02
C ASP A 4 13.22 -5.80 -3.94
N VAL A 5 13.88 -6.96 -4.01
CA VAL A 5 13.49 -8.07 -4.88
C VAL A 5 12.20 -8.73 -4.41
N GLY A 6 11.98 -8.84 -3.10
CA GLY A 6 10.75 -9.43 -2.57
C GLY A 6 9.53 -8.59 -2.91
N VAL A 7 9.65 -7.26 -2.77
CA VAL A 7 8.57 -6.35 -3.18
C VAL A 7 8.35 -6.39 -4.69
N ALA A 8 9.39 -6.58 -5.49
CA ALA A 8 9.23 -6.74 -6.94
C ALA A 8 8.48 -8.03 -7.30
N GLU A 9 8.75 -9.13 -6.60
CA GLU A 9 8.07 -10.41 -6.77
C GLU A 9 6.58 -10.32 -6.38
N GLU A 10 6.26 -9.73 -5.23
CA GLU A 10 4.87 -9.47 -4.81
C GLU A 10 4.10 -8.71 -5.89
N LEU A 11 4.68 -7.64 -6.44
CA LEU A 11 4.04 -6.85 -7.49
C LEU A 11 3.87 -7.61 -8.80
N ALA A 12 4.81 -8.47 -9.14
CA ALA A 12 4.72 -9.33 -10.31
C ALA A 12 3.60 -10.36 -10.15
N HIS A 13 3.46 -10.96 -8.96
CA HIS A 13 2.36 -11.87 -8.64
C HIS A 13 1.01 -11.16 -8.68
N ASP A 14 0.89 -9.98 -8.10
CA ASP A 14 -0.37 -9.22 -8.15
C ASP A 14 -0.76 -8.86 -9.60
N ALA A 15 0.22 -8.50 -10.43
CA ALA A 15 -0.01 -8.23 -11.85
C ALA A 15 -0.49 -9.49 -12.59
N LEU A 16 0.10 -10.65 -12.27
CA LEU A 16 -0.32 -11.94 -12.83
C LEU A 16 -1.74 -12.32 -12.38
N VAL A 17 -2.08 -12.12 -11.11
CA VAL A 17 -3.44 -12.36 -10.59
C VAL A 17 -4.45 -11.52 -11.36
N ALA A 18 -4.20 -10.22 -11.53
CA ALA A 18 -5.09 -9.35 -12.31
C ALA A 18 -5.24 -9.79 -13.78
N ALA A 19 -4.16 -10.30 -14.38
CA ALA A 19 -4.23 -10.87 -15.72
C ALA A 19 -5.14 -12.10 -15.76
N LEU A 20 -5.00 -13.01 -14.80
CA LEU A 20 -5.83 -14.22 -14.70
C LEU A 20 -7.30 -13.91 -14.41
N GLU A 21 -7.59 -12.83 -13.70
CA GLU A 21 -8.96 -12.35 -13.47
C GLU A 21 -9.57 -11.72 -14.73
N HIS A 22 -8.79 -10.95 -15.50
CA HIS A 22 -9.33 -10.12 -16.57
C HIS A 22 -9.31 -10.79 -17.96
N TRP A 23 -8.24 -11.51 -18.29
CA TRP A 23 -8.06 -12.08 -19.64
C TRP A 23 -9.10 -13.12 -20.06
N PRO A 24 -9.71 -13.94 -19.15
CA PRO A 24 -10.77 -14.85 -19.56
C PRO A 24 -11.98 -14.15 -20.21
N GLU A 25 -12.28 -12.93 -19.80
CA GLU A 25 -13.43 -12.16 -20.29
C GLU A 25 -13.04 -11.19 -21.42
N SER A 26 -11.88 -10.54 -21.29
CA SER A 26 -11.44 -9.47 -22.19
C SER A 26 -10.49 -9.93 -23.30
N GLY A 27 -9.99 -11.16 -23.21
CA GLY A 27 -8.91 -11.67 -24.06
C GLY A 27 -7.53 -11.24 -23.58
N VAL A 28 -6.50 -11.91 -24.12
CA VAL A 28 -5.10 -11.56 -23.87
C VAL A 28 -4.72 -10.34 -24.71
N PRO A 29 -4.18 -9.25 -24.14
CA PRO A 29 -3.74 -8.08 -24.89
C PRO A 29 -2.64 -8.40 -25.91
N ASP A 30 -2.53 -7.59 -26.97
CA ASP A 30 -1.50 -7.75 -28.02
C ASP A 30 -0.06 -7.74 -27.47
N ASN A 31 0.16 -7.05 -26.35
CA ASN A 31 1.44 -7.05 -25.63
C ASN A 31 1.23 -7.35 -24.13
N PRO A 32 1.18 -8.63 -23.75
CA PRO A 32 0.94 -9.04 -22.36
C PRO A 32 2.04 -8.57 -21.40
N ALA A 33 3.29 -8.59 -21.86
CA ALA A 33 4.44 -8.17 -21.04
C ALA A 33 4.37 -6.68 -20.67
N ALA A 34 4.04 -5.82 -21.65
CA ALA A 34 3.88 -4.39 -21.38
C ALA A 34 2.67 -4.11 -20.46
N TRP A 35 1.59 -4.86 -20.63
CA TRP A 35 0.42 -4.77 -19.76
C TRP A 35 0.77 -5.15 -18.32
N LEU A 36 1.41 -6.30 -18.11
CA LEU A 36 1.84 -6.76 -16.79
C LEU A 36 2.77 -5.76 -16.11
N MET A 37 3.75 -5.22 -16.84
CA MET A 37 4.69 -4.23 -16.30
C MET A 37 3.99 -2.93 -15.90
N THR A 38 2.98 -2.51 -16.67
CA THR A 38 2.17 -1.33 -16.36
C THR A 38 1.33 -1.56 -15.11
N THR A 39 0.67 -2.73 -15.02
CA THR A 39 -0.11 -3.14 -13.85
C THR A 39 0.75 -3.21 -12.59
N ALA A 40 1.92 -3.85 -12.67
CA ALA A 40 2.88 -3.92 -11.56
C ALA A 40 3.34 -2.53 -11.10
N ARG A 41 3.58 -1.60 -12.04
CA ARG A 41 3.94 -0.21 -11.74
C ARG A 41 2.82 0.53 -11.02
N HIS A 42 1.57 0.41 -11.47
CA HIS A 42 0.43 1.04 -10.81
C HIS A 42 0.29 0.54 -9.38
N ARG A 43 0.37 -0.78 -9.16
CA ARG A 43 0.34 -1.36 -7.81
C ARG A 43 1.49 -0.89 -6.92
N ALA A 44 2.70 -0.74 -7.48
CA ALA A 44 3.82 -0.19 -6.73
C ALA A 44 3.52 1.22 -6.22
N ILE A 45 2.94 2.06 -7.07
CA ILE A 45 2.54 3.43 -6.73
C ILE A 45 1.44 3.42 -5.66
N ASP A 46 0.43 2.56 -5.81
CA ASP A 46 -0.67 2.48 -4.86
C ASP A 46 -0.19 2.01 -3.48
N ARG A 47 0.76 1.06 -3.43
CA ARG A 47 1.41 0.64 -2.18
C ARG A 47 2.18 1.80 -1.53
N LEU A 48 2.89 2.61 -2.30
CA LEU A 48 3.58 3.81 -1.79
C LEU A 48 2.59 4.85 -1.25
N ARG A 49 1.48 5.08 -1.96
CA ARG A 49 0.40 5.97 -1.51
C ARG A 49 -0.22 5.47 -0.21
N GLN A 50 -0.51 4.17 -0.14
CA GLN A 50 -1.10 3.54 1.05
C GLN A 50 -0.16 3.64 2.25
N ARG A 51 1.15 3.37 2.08
CA ARG A 51 2.15 3.53 3.15
C ARG A 51 2.19 4.97 3.66
N LYS A 52 2.24 5.96 2.78
CA LYS A 52 2.22 7.37 3.17
C LYS A 52 0.95 7.76 3.95
N LEU A 53 -0.21 7.22 3.54
CA LEU A 53 -1.47 7.45 4.27
C LEU A 53 -1.46 6.79 5.65
N HIS A 54 -0.90 5.59 5.78
CA HIS A 54 -0.74 4.93 7.08
C HIS A 54 0.20 5.73 7.99
N GLU A 55 1.37 6.15 7.50
CA GLU A 55 2.33 6.97 8.26
C GLU A 55 1.69 8.26 8.79
N GLN A 56 0.87 8.94 7.99
CA GLN A 56 0.15 10.13 8.44
C GLN A 56 -0.85 9.81 9.56
N LYS A 57 -1.66 8.76 9.38
CA LYS A 57 -2.67 8.35 10.35
C LYS A 57 -2.06 7.83 11.65
N GLU A 58 -0.92 7.14 11.58
CA GLU A 58 -0.18 6.70 12.76
C GLU A 58 0.20 7.91 13.62
N GLY A 59 0.73 8.99 13.02
CA GLY A 59 1.06 10.21 13.75
C GLY A 59 -0.17 10.89 14.38
N GLU A 60 -1.28 10.97 13.66
CA GLU A 60 -2.55 11.53 14.18
C GLU A 60 -3.07 10.71 15.37
N LEU A 61 -3.04 9.37 15.25
CA LEU A 61 -3.48 8.46 16.31
C LEU A 61 -2.56 8.53 17.54
N THR A 62 -1.23 8.58 17.35
CA THR A 62 -0.28 8.74 18.45
C THR A 62 -0.55 10.02 19.21
N TYR A 63 -0.74 11.14 18.51
CA TYR A 63 -1.06 12.42 19.15
C TYR A 63 -2.39 12.37 19.92
N GLU A 64 -3.42 11.75 19.34
CA GLU A 64 -4.72 11.61 20.01
C GLU A 64 -4.61 10.76 21.28
N ILE A 65 -3.89 9.63 21.22
CA ILE A 65 -3.65 8.77 22.39
C ILE A 65 -2.88 9.53 23.47
N GLU A 66 -1.80 10.24 23.11
CA GLU A 66 -1.02 11.05 24.05
C GLU A 66 -1.87 12.14 24.70
N SER A 67 -2.71 12.83 23.92
CA SER A 67 -3.64 13.84 24.44
C SER A 67 -4.66 13.25 25.40
N GLN A 68 -5.21 12.06 25.11
CA GLN A 68 -6.15 11.39 26.00
C GLN A 68 -5.48 10.94 27.29
N LEU A 69 -4.25 10.41 27.22
CA LEU A 69 -3.47 10.03 28.40
C LEU A 69 -3.13 11.25 29.28
N ALA A 70 -2.76 12.38 28.67
CA ALA A 70 -2.47 13.61 29.40
C ALA A 70 -3.70 14.19 30.11
N LEU A 71 -4.90 14.07 29.52
CA LEU A 71 -6.16 14.48 30.14
C LEU A 71 -6.64 13.50 31.23
N ALA A 72 -6.28 12.21 31.11
CA ALA A 72 -6.70 11.16 32.02
C ALA A 72 -5.79 11.02 33.26
N ALA A 73 -4.58 11.55 33.22
CA ALA A 73 -3.72 11.69 34.40
C ALA A 73 -4.18 12.93 35.19
N PRO A 74 -4.81 12.79 36.38
CA PRO A 74 -5.08 13.94 37.23
C PRO A 74 -3.75 14.53 37.71
N ASP A 75 -3.74 15.81 38.05
CA ASP A 75 -2.61 16.47 38.70
C ASP A 75 -2.37 15.81 40.07
N LEU A 76 -1.42 14.87 40.12
CA LEU A 76 -1.14 14.05 41.31
C LEU A 76 -0.24 14.77 42.34
N ASP A 77 0.07 16.04 42.11
CA ASP A 77 1.04 16.81 42.90
C ASP A 77 0.42 17.94 43.76
N ALA A 78 -0.88 17.87 44.11
CA ALA A 78 -1.57 18.84 44.98
C ALA A 78 -1.67 18.41 46.46
#